data_AF-A0A8J9ZGX0-F1
#
_entry.id   AF-A0A8J9ZGX0-F1
#
_cell.length_a   1.000
_cell.length_b   1.000
_cell.length_c   1.000
_cell.angle_alpha   90.00
_cell.angle_beta   90.00
_cell.angle_gamma   90.00
#
_symmetry.space_group_name_H-M   'P 1'
#
loop_
_entity.id
_entity.type
_entity.pdbx_description
1 polymer ?
#
loop_
_entity_poly.entity_id
_entity_poly.type
_entity_poly.pdbx_seq_one_letter_code
_entity_poly.pdbx_strand_id
1 'polypeptide(L)'
;MAATQSPGTAKFRSRSAPIHLLRARKRQSPELLPEFELSLKPGDKNARVLERMLTKTTLSTQRANHYNVMSVGTDVLNTMLRRAHAEKEEAVRQAIAEAEARAARELKEALDEALREAAESKRKALDEQKQYYEQLAQRVAEARDKLEAERIASLTKKMQREKEEALKEAWAKAEVIKNEAIAEALEEQRKKLRAEAALEREQAVAKALTIARHKHAIKLDEAVERTKRECEHNASVRAAAMAKVYQSEINKREQRISDLQDDLAAEHRRKLDVEKDFKELQVDYMRFLDLTDGQYHSDYMVKYRWHGRMAGQADSRIQTDNLNKRNASTEPGDPLHVF
;
A
#
# COMPACT_ATOMS: atom_id res chain seq x y z
N MET A 1 -60.94 -39.76 31.19
CA MET A 1 -61.09 -38.66 32.17
C MET A 1 -61.83 -37.54 31.44
N ALA A 2 -63.15 -37.45 31.61
CA ALA A 2 -63.85 -36.51 32.52
C ALA A 2 -63.56 -35.04 32.14
N ALA A 3 -64.50 -34.12 31.91
CA ALA A 3 -65.95 -34.01 32.09
C ALA A 3 -66.45 -33.06 30.96
N THR A 4 -67.75 -32.89 30.67
CA THR A 4 -68.61 -31.91 31.37
C THR A 4 -70.09 -32.13 31.05
N GLN A 5 -70.90 -31.70 32.02
CA GLN A 5 -72.33 -31.92 32.20
C GLN A 5 -73.22 -30.89 31.48
N SER A 6 -74.50 -31.25 31.38
CA SER A 6 -75.69 -30.51 30.91
C SER A 6 -75.92 -29.11 31.53
N PRO A 7 -76.87 -28.29 31.02
CA PRO A 7 -78.32 -28.39 31.35
C PRO A 7 -79.21 -28.14 30.09
N GLY A 8 -80.53 -28.38 29.98
CA GLY A 8 -81.65 -28.50 30.90
C GLY A 8 -82.85 -27.71 30.32
N THR A 9 -84.09 -28.19 30.55
CA THR A 9 -85.41 -27.52 30.36
C THR A 9 -85.95 -27.49 28.89
N ALA A 10 -87.25 -27.55 28.57
CA ALA A 10 -88.49 -27.53 29.34
C ALA A 10 -89.65 -28.21 28.57
N LYS A 11 -90.72 -28.48 29.33
CA LYS A 11 -92.02 -29.12 29.04
C LYS A 11 -92.83 -28.44 27.91
N PHE A 12 -93.63 -29.23 27.18
CA PHE A 12 -94.96 -28.78 26.71
C PHE A 12 -95.99 -29.93 26.71
N ARG A 13 -97.17 -29.64 27.28
CA ARG A 13 -98.36 -30.49 27.38
C ARG A 13 -99.35 -30.12 26.26
N SER A 14 -100.03 -31.11 25.67
CA SER A 14 -101.46 -31.06 25.29
C SER A 14 -101.87 -32.52 25.01
N ARG A 15 -102.79 -33.16 25.75
CA ARG A 15 -104.26 -33.03 25.82
C ARG A 15 -104.96 -33.12 24.45
N SER A 16 -105.42 -34.33 24.12
CA SER A 16 -106.69 -34.54 23.41
C SER A 16 -107.25 -35.92 23.79
N ALA A 17 -108.53 -35.93 24.15
CA ALA A 17 -109.26 -37.04 24.75
C ALA A 17 -109.92 -37.94 23.65
N PRO A 18 -110.82 -38.89 23.97
CA PRO A 18 -110.83 -40.24 23.42
C PRO A 18 -111.71 -40.42 22.16
N ILE A 19 -111.44 -41.45 21.37
CA ILE A 19 -112.29 -41.88 20.25
C ILE A 19 -113.16 -43.07 20.68
N HIS A 20 -114.44 -42.92 20.38
CA HIS A 20 -115.58 -43.76 20.72
C HIS A 20 -115.53 -45.18 20.15
N LEU A 21 -116.06 -46.15 20.90
CA LEU A 21 -116.62 -47.39 20.36
C LEU A 21 -118.15 -47.38 20.52
N LEU A 22 -118.80 -47.64 19.38
CA LEU A 22 -120.23 -47.75 19.15
C LEU A 22 -120.85 -48.97 19.86
N ARG A 23 -122.06 -48.82 20.42
CA ARG A 23 -123.10 -49.87 20.30
C ARG A 23 -124.54 -49.38 20.59
N ALA A 24 -125.32 -49.36 19.50
CA ALA A 24 -126.70 -49.81 19.32
C ALA A 24 -127.83 -49.52 20.35
N ARG A 25 -128.84 -48.79 19.85
CA ARG A 25 -130.31 -49.01 19.89
C ARG A 25 -130.92 -49.93 20.97
N LYS A 26 -131.94 -49.41 21.67
CA LYS A 26 -133.31 -50.00 21.64
C LYS A 26 -134.38 -48.99 22.09
N ARG A 27 -135.46 -48.92 21.30
CA ARG A 27 -136.73 -48.25 21.61
C ARG A 27 -137.46 -49.02 22.72
N GLN A 28 -138.26 -48.34 23.53
CA GLN A 28 -139.67 -48.64 23.84
C GLN A 28 -140.18 -47.74 24.97
N SER A 29 -141.16 -46.91 24.65
CA SER A 29 -142.25 -46.48 25.54
C SER A 29 -143.50 -47.27 25.10
N PRO A 30 -144.51 -47.56 25.96
CA PRO A 30 -145.50 -46.53 26.32
C PRO A 30 -146.15 -46.64 27.72
N GLU A 31 -146.73 -45.53 28.17
CA GLU A 31 -147.62 -45.41 29.34
C GLU A 31 -149.09 -45.71 28.97
N LEU A 32 -149.88 -46.24 29.90
CA LEU A 32 -151.36 -46.29 29.84
C LEU A 32 -151.98 -46.19 31.25
N LEU A 33 -152.92 -45.24 31.40
CA LEU A 33 -153.92 -45.05 32.46
C LEU A 33 -155.20 -44.49 31.75
N PRO A 34 -156.41 -44.44 32.37
CA PRO A 34 -157.34 -45.56 32.45
C PRO A 34 -158.80 -45.18 32.06
N GLU A 35 -159.72 -46.14 32.29
CA GLU A 35 -161.11 -45.96 32.78
C GLU A 35 -162.34 -45.68 31.86
N PHE A 36 -163.44 -46.28 32.35
CA PHE A 36 -164.89 -46.04 32.22
C PHE A 36 -165.79 -46.91 31.33
N GLU A 37 -166.75 -47.53 32.03
CA GLU A 37 -167.82 -48.46 31.68
C GLU A 37 -169.08 -47.73 31.13
N LEU A 38 -169.98 -48.43 30.42
CA LEU A 38 -171.43 -48.48 30.70
C LEU A 38 -172.22 -49.36 29.71
N SER A 39 -173.16 -50.10 30.31
CA SER A 39 -174.19 -50.99 29.77
C SER A 39 -175.30 -50.24 28.99
N LEU A 40 -175.93 -50.91 28.00
CA LEU A 40 -177.40 -51.07 27.81
C LEU A 40 -177.77 -51.62 26.41
N LYS A 41 -178.60 -52.67 26.37
CA LYS A 41 -179.29 -53.25 25.18
C LYS A 41 -180.64 -52.50 24.93
N PRO A 42 -181.53 -52.94 24.01
CA PRO A 42 -181.44 -52.95 22.54
C PRO A 42 -182.65 -52.24 21.88
N GLY A 43 -182.51 -51.75 20.64
CA GLY A 43 -183.65 -51.38 19.80
C GLY A 43 -183.32 -50.45 18.62
N ASP A 44 -183.68 -50.89 17.42
CA ASP A 44 -183.98 -50.08 16.22
C ASP A 44 -182.86 -49.37 15.42
N LYS A 45 -182.42 -50.10 14.37
CA LYS A 45 -182.09 -49.75 12.96
C LYS A 45 -181.38 -48.43 12.57
N ASN A 46 -181.24 -47.42 13.42
CA ASN A 46 -180.58 -46.14 13.10
C ASN A 46 -179.08 -46.10 13.46
N ALA A 47 -178.58 -47.02 14.29
CA ALA A 47 -177.17 -47.05 14.72
C ALA A 47 -176.17 -47.43 13.60
N ARG A 48 -176.60 -48.21 12.60
CA ARG A 48 -175.70 -48.68 11.52
C ARG A 48 -175.27 -47.61 10.51
N VAL A 49 -175.98 -46.47 10.45
CA VAL A 49 -175.64 -45.38 9.52
C VAL A 49 -174.56 -44.46 10.09
N LEU A 50 -174.52 -44.26 11.41
CA LEU A 50 -173.50 -43.45 12.09
C LEU A 50 -172.12 -44.12 12.11
N GLU A 51 -172.05 -45.44 12.26
CA GLU A 51 -170.79 -46.20 12.30
C GLU A 51 -170.00 -46.14 10.97
N ARG A 52 -170.68 -46.02 9.83
CA ARG A 52 -170.05 -45.88 8.50
C ARG A 52 -169.48 -44.48 8.23
N MET A 53 -170.02 -43.43 8.85
CA MET A 53 -169.48 -42.08 8.69
C MET A 53 -168.21 -41.88 9.54
N LEU A 54 -168.16 -42.45 10.74
CA LEU A 54 -167.01 -42.33 11.65
C LEU A 54 -165.76 -43.07 11.17
N THR A 55 -165.92 -44.19 10.46
CA THR A 55 -164.81 -44.96 9.88
C THR A 55 -164.19 -44.29 8.64
N LYS A 56 -164.94 -43.46 7.91
CA LYS A 56 -164.43 -42.77 6.72
C LYS A 56 -163.64 -41.49 7.05
N THR A 57 -163.95 -40.82 8.15
CA THR A 57 -163.26 -39.59 8.57
C THR A 57 -161.95 -39.86 9.33
N THR A 58 -161.85 -40.96 10.09
CA THR A 58 -160.65 -41.34 10.86
C THR A 58 -159.49 -41.83 9.99
N LEU A 59 -159.77 -42.46 8.84
CA LEU A 59 -158.74 -42.99 7.94
C LEU A 59 -158.07 -41.90 7.07
N SER A 60 -158.75 -40.77 6.87
CA SER A 60 -158.23 -39.61 6.12
C SER A 60 -157.22 -38.80 6.95
N THR A 61 -157.50 -38.59 8.24
CA THR A 61 -156.65 -37.76 9.12
C THR A 61 -155.34 -38.45 9.53
N GLN A 62 -155.31 -39.80 9.62
CA GLN A 62 -154.05 -40.51 9.89
C GLN A 62 -153.07 -40.50 8.71
N ARG A 63 -153.54 -40.48 7.46
CA ARG A 63 -152.67 -40.37 6.27
C ARG A 63 -151.99 -39.00 6.14
N ALA A 64 -152.70 -37.93 6.49
CA ALA A 64 -152.15 -36.57 6.45
C ALA A 64 -151.03 -36.36 7.49
N ASN A 65 -151.19 -36.89 8.71
CA ASN A 65 -150.17 -36.76 9.76
C ASN A 65 -148.89 -37.55 9.47
N HIS A 66 -148.98 -38.71 8.80
CA HIS A 66 -147.80 -39.53 8.50
C HIS A 66 -146.93 -38.94 7.37
N TYR A 67 -147.52 -38.18 6.44
CA TYR A 67 -146.80 -37.49 5.37
C TYR A 67 -145.98 -36.30 5.89
N ASN A 68 -146.54 -35.52 6.82
CA ASN A 68 -145.86 -34.35 7.39
C ASN A 68 -144.67 -34.72 8.28
N VAL A 69 -144.76 -35.82 9.04
CA VAL A 69 -143.63 -36.30 9.87
C VAL A 69 -142.48 -36.83 9.00
N MET A 70 -142.80 -37.46 7.86
CA MET A 70 -141.77 -37.91 6.91
C MET A 70 -141.10 -36.75 6.19
N SER A 71 -141.83 -35.72 5.74
CA SER A 71 -141.18 -34.60 5.02
C SER A 71 -140.24 -33.82 5.94
N VAL A 72 -140.68 -33.47 7.16
CA VAL A 72 -139.85 -32.76 8.14
C VAL A 72 -138.64 -33.61 8.58
N GLY A 73 -138.83 -34.92 8.77
CA GLY A 73 -137.73 -35.84 9.08
C GLY A 73 -136.70 -35.93 7.95
N THR A 74 -137.13 -35.88 6.69
CA THR A 74 -136.24 -35.94 5.52
C THR A 74 -135.48 -34.62 5.32
N ASP A 75 -136.13 -33.48 5.56
CA ASP A 75 -135.49 -32.16 5.44
C ASP A 75 -134.45 -31.90 6.54
N VAL A 76 -134.72 -32.34 7.78
CA VAL A 76 -133.74 -32.26 8.88
C VAL A 76 -132.55 -33.20 8.63
N LEU A 77 -132.78 -34.40 8.09
CA LEU A 77 -131.69 -35.33 7.76
C LEU A 77 -130.81 -34.78 6.63
N ASN A 78 -131.41 -34.20 5.58
CA ASN A 78 -130.68 -33.63 4.45
C ASN A 78 -129.88 -32.37 4.82
N THR A 79 -130.41 -31.54 5.72
CA THR A 79 -129.66 -30.37 6.23
C THR A 79 -128.51 -30.78 7.15
N MET A 80 -128.70 -31.80 8.00
CA MET A 80 -127.62 -32.40 8.80
C MET A 80 -126.54 -33.03 7.92
N LEU A 81 -126.91 -33.76 6.87
CA LEU A 81 -125.97 -34.35 5.90
C LEU A 81 -125.19 -33.28 5.13
N ARG A 82 -125.85 -32.21 4.67
CA ARG A 82 -125.17 -31.09 4.01
C ARG A 82 -124.20 -30.37 4.93
N ARG A 83 -124.55 -30.15 6.20
CA ARG A 83 -123.63 -29.59 7.21
C ARG A 83 -122.45 -30.52 7.46
N ALA A 84 -122.68 -31.82 7.65
CA ALA A 84 -121.62 -32.80 7.84
C ALA A 84 -120.71 -32.95 6.59
N HIS A 85 -121.24 -32.80 5.38
CA HIS A 85 -120.45 -32.77 4.15
C HIS A 85 -119.64 -31.48 4.02
N ALA A 86 -120.22 -30.32 4.33
CA ALA A 86 -119.51 -29.03 4.35
C ALA A 86 -118.39 -29.03 5.39
N GLU A 87 -118.64 -29.53 6.61
CA GLU A 87 -117.64 -29.68 7.66
C GLU A 87 -116.50 -30.63 7.24
N LYS A 88 -116.82 -31.72 6.53
CA LYS A 88 -115.80 -32.63 5.97
C LYS A 88 -114.99 -31.99 4.85
N GLU A 89 -115.63 -31.25 3.94
CA GLU A 89 -114.94 -30.53 2.86
C GLU A 89 -114.06 -29.41 3.41
N GLU A 90 -114.51 -28.68 4.43
CA GLU A 90 -113.71 -27.67 5.13
C GLU A 90 -112.54 -28.31 5.87
N ALA A 91 -112.74 -29.45 6.55
CA ALA A 91 -111.66 -30.21 7.18
C ALA A 91 -110.64 -30.74 6.15
N VAL A 92 -111.08 -31.18 4.97
CA VAL A 92 -110.19 -31.60 3.88
C VAL A 92 -109.43 -30.42 3.29
N ARG A 93 -110.09 -29.28 3.06
CA ARG A 93 -109.41 -28.04 2.58
C ARG A 93 -108.39 -27.53 3.60
N GLN A 94 -108.72 -27.59 4.89
CA GLN A 94 -107.79 -27.23 5.97
C GLN A 94 -106.62 -28.21 6.03
N ALA A 95 -106.87 -29.52 5.90
CA ALA A 95 -105.80 -30.53 5.86
C ALA A 95 -104.88 -30.38 4.64
N ILE A 96 -105.43 -30.02 3.47
CA ILE A 96 -104.65 -29.72 2.25
C ILE A 96 -103.84 -28.44 2.45
N ALA A 97 -104.45 -27.36 2.95
CA ALA A 97 -103.75 -26.10 3.22
C ALA A 97 -102.64 -26.27 4.27
N GLU A 98 -102.86 -27.10 5.30
CA GLU A 98 -101.84 -27.46 6.27
C GLU A 98 -100.72 -28.31 5.65
N ALA A 99 -101.04 -29.25 4.76
CA ALA A 99 -100.06 -30.08 4.05
C ALA A 99 -99.23 -29.24 3.06
N GLU A 100 -99.86 -28.34 2.30
CA GLU A 100 -99.19 -27.39 1.41
C GLU A 100 -98.33 -26.39 2.19
N ALA A 101 -98.81 -25.91 3.34
CA ALA A 101 -98.01 -25.04 4.21
C ALA A 101 -96.81 -25.78 4.83
N ARG A 102 -96.95 -27.06 5.17
CA ARG A 102 -95.83 -27.90 5.62
C ARG A 102 -94.84 -28.15 4.50
N ALA A 103 -95.30 -28.57 3.32
CA ALA A 103 -94.45 -28.77 2.14
C ALA A 103 -93.72 -27.48 1.71
N ALA A 104 -94.39 -26.31 1.78
CA ALA A 104 -93.77 -25.03 1.48
C ALA A 104 -92.74 -24.60 2.53
N ARG A 105 -92.91 -24.99 3.80
CA ARG A 105 -91.89 -24.79 4.85
C ARG A 105 -90.70 -25.71 4.63
N GLU A 106 -90.94 -26.99 4.41
CA GLU A 106 -89.90 -27.99 4.12
C GLU A 106 -89.09 -27.61 2.87
N LEU A 107 -89.75 -27.11 1.81
CA LEU A 107 -89.05 -26.67 0.59
C LEU A 107 -88.24 -25.39 0.81
N LYS A 108 -88.72 -24.46 1.65
CA LYS A 108 -87.93 -23.28 2.04
C LYS A 108 -86.74 -23.66 2.92
N GLU A 109 -86.94 -24.57 3.88
CA GLU A 109 -85.87 -25.08 4.74
C GLU A 109 -84.80 -25.80 3.91
N ALA A 110 -85.19 -26.67 2.98
CA ALA A 110 -84.27 -27.35 2.07
C ALA A 110 -83.52 -26.38 1.12
N LEU A 111 -84.20 -25.32 0.65
CA LEU A 111 -83.58 -24.30 -0.19
C LEU A 111 -82.59 -23.43 0.61
N ASP A 112 -82.94 -23.05 1.85
CA ASP A 112 -82.06 -22.32 2.74
C ASP A 112 -80.83 -23.16 3.14
N GLU A 113 -81.01 -24.46 3.39
CA GLU A 113 -79.93 -25.42 3.62
C GLU A 113 -79.02 -25.53 2.39
N ALA A 114 -79.57 -25.75 1.19
CA ALA A 114 -78.80 -25.82 -0.04
C ALA A 114 -78.04 -24.51 -0.33
N LEU A 115 -78.63 -23.35 -0.06
CA LEU A 115 -77.97 -22.05 -0.20
C LEU A 115 -76.84 -21.87 0.83
N ARG A 116 -77.04 -22.34 2.08
CA ARG A 116 -75.97 -22.34 3.09
C ARG A 116 -74.83 -23.26 2.69
N GLU A 117 -75.11 -24.48 2.25
CA GLU A 117 -74.09 -25.43 1.78
C GLU A 117 -73.33 -24.90 0.55
N ALA A 118 -74.02 -24.26 -0.39
CA ALA A 118 -73.41 -23.60 -1.54
C ALA A 118 -72.53 -22.41 -1.14
N ALA A 119 -72.99 -21.61 -0.17
CA ALA A 119 -72.21 -20.48 0.36
C ALA A 119 -70.97 -20.96 1.13
N GLU A 120 -71.10 -22.02 1.93
CA GLU A 120 -70.00 -22.62 2.68
C GLU A 120 -68.97 -23.28 1.76
N SER A 121 -69.41 -24.05 0.77
CA SER A 121 -68.51 -24.64 -0.23
C SER A 121 -67.79 -23.58 -1.05
N LYS A 122 -68.48 -22.50 -1.45
CA LYS A 122 -67.86 -21.34 -2.11
C LYS A 122 -66.82 -20.67 -1.21
N ARG A 123 -67.11 -20.47 0.08
CA ARG A 123 -66.14 -19.90 1.04
C ARG A 123 -64.91 -20.80 1.18
N LYS A 124 -65.11 -22.11 1.38
CA LYS A 124 -64.02 -23.11 1.45
C LYS A 124 -63.14 -23.07 0.21
N ALA A 125 -63.74 -23.10 -0.99
CA ALA A 125 -62.99 -23.04 -2.25
C ALA A 125 -62.21 -21.73 -2.43
N LEU A 126 -62.77 -20.59 -2.00
CA LEU A 126 -62.07 -19.31 -2.02
C LEU A 126 -60.90 -19.26 -1.03
N ASP A 127 -61.07 -19.83 0.15
CA ASP A 127 -60.01 -19.88 1.17
C ASP A 127 -58.89 -20.85 0.74
N GLU A 128 -59.22 -21.99 0.13
CA GLU A 128 -58.25 -22.91 -0.49
C GLU A 128 -57.48 -22.22 -1.63
N GLN A 129 -58.16 -21.45 -2.49
CA GLN A 129 -57.49 -20.67 -3.54
C GLN A 129 -56.55 -19.61 -2.97
N LYS A 130 -57.00 -18.85 -1.94
CA LYS A 130 -56.14 -17.86 -1.28
C LYS A 130 -54.88 -18.51 -0.70
N GLN A 131 -55.04 -19.61 0.04
CA GLN A 131 -53.89 -20.35 0.60
C GLN A 131 -52.95 -20.84 -0.49
N TYR A 132 -53.48 -21.37 -1.59
CA TYR A 132 -52.68 -21.80 -2.74
C TYR A 132 -51.87 -20.64 -3.35
N TYR A 133 -52.50 -19.48 -3.57
CA TYR A 133 -51.82 -18.30 -4.12
C TYR A 133 -50.83 -17.67 -3.14
N GLU A 134 -51.12 -17.69 -1.84
CA GLU A 134 -50.19 -17.26 -0.79
C GLU A 134 -48.93 -18.15 -0.77
N GLN A 135 -49.11 -19.48 -0.84
CA GLN A 135 -47.99 -20.42 -0.94
C GLN A 135 -47.20 -20.22 -2.25
N LEU A 136 -47.89 -19.97 -3.36
CA LEU A 136 -47.25 -19.70 -4.65
C LEU A 136 -46.44 -18.38 -4.58
N ALA A 137 -47.01 -17.33 -3.99
CA ALA A 137 -46.33 -16.04 -3.82
C ALA A 137 -45.07 -16.19 -2.94
N GLN A 138 -45.15 -16.96 -1.85
CA GLN A 138 -44.00 -17.29 -1.01
C GLN A 138 -42.91 -18.03 -1.80
N ARG A 139 -43.27 -19.05 -2.57
CA ARG A 139 -42.30 -19.79 -3.42
C ARG A 139 -41.63 -18.90 -4.46
N VAL A 140 -42.39 -17.99 -5.08
CA VAL A 140 -41.84 -17.02 -6.05
C VAL A 140 -40.91 -16.03 -5.36
N ALA A 141 -41.27 -15.55 -4.17
CA ALA A 141 -40.41 -14.68 -3.37
C ALA A 141 -39.10 -15.38 -2.99
N GLU A 142 -39.16 -16.60 -2.46
CA GLU A 142 -37.96 -17.39 -2.13
C GLU A 142 -37.09 -17.68 -3.36
N ALA A 143 -37.69 -17.98 -4.52
CA ALA A 143 -36.95 -18.20 -5.76
C ALA A 143 -36.25 -16.92 -6.23
N ARG A 144 -36.93 -15.77 -6.13
CA ARG A 144 -36.33 -14.46 -6.42
C ARG A 144 -35.15 -14.18 -5.49
N ASP A 145 -35.33 -14.36 -4.18
CA ASP A 145 -34.30 -14.07 -3.19
C ASP A 145 -33.06 -14.95 -3.39
N LYS A 146 -33.24 -16.24 -3.75
CA LYS A 146 -32.14 -17.14 -4.12
C LYS A 146 -31.38 -16.63 -5.35
N LEU A 147 -32.09 -16.25 -6.41
CA LEU A 147 -31.48 -15.71 -7.63
C LEU A 147 -30.76 -14.37 -7.39
N GLU A 148 -31.35 -13.49 -6.57
CA GLU A 148 -30.72 -12.23 -6.19
C GLU A 148 -29.47 -12.47 -5.33
N ALA A 149 -29.51 -13.41 -4.38
CA ALA A 149 -28.36 -13.79 -3.58
C ALA A 149 -27.23 -14.37 -4.43
N GLU A 150 -27.54 -15.26 -5.38
CA GLU A 150 -26.57 -15.81 -6.35
C GLU A 150 -25.97 -14.70 -7.22
N ARG A 151 -26.79 -13.77 -7.71
CA ARG A 151 -26.33 -12.62 -8.49
C ARG A 151 -25.38 -11.76 -7.67
N ILE A 152 -25.75 -11.40 -6.45
CA ILE A 152 -24.92 -10.60 -5.54
C ILE A 152 -23.60 -11.33 -5.26
N ALA A 153 -23.63 -12.62 -4.94
CA ALA A 153 -22.44 -13.43 -4.68
C ALA A 153 -21.51 -13.51 -5.91
N SER A 154 -22.08 -13.61 -7.12
CA SER A 154 -21.29 -13.60 -8.35
C SER A 154 -20.63 -12.24 -8.61
N LEU A 155 -21.34 -11.14 -8.32
CA LEU A 155 -20.84 -9.78 -8.46
C LEU A 155 -19.76 -9.47 -7.43
N THR A 156 -19.95 -9.85 -6.16
CA THR A 156 -18.93 -9.66 -5.11
C THR A 156 -17.67 -10.43 -5.44
N LYS A 157 -17.77 -11.65 -5.96
CA LYS A 157 -16.62 -12.44 -6.41
C LYS A 157 -15.87 -11.77 -7.57
N LYS A 158 -16.57 -11.20 -8.55
CA LYS A 158 -15.95 -10.44 -9.65
C LYS A 158 -15.23 -9.19 -9.13
N MET A 159 -15.91 -8.41 -8.29
CA MET A 159 -15.33 -7.22 -7.66
C MET A 159 -14.11 -7.54 -6.79
N GLN A 160 -14.11 -8.67 -6.09
CA GLN A 160 -12.96 -9.12 -5.30
C GLN A 160 -11.77 -9.48 -6.21
N ARG A 161 -12.01 -10.21 -7.30
CA ARG A 161 -10.97 -10.54 -8.28
C ARG A 161 -10.35 -9.29 -8.90
N GLU A 162 -11.18 -8.34 -9.34
CA GLU A 162 -10.70 -7.07 -9.89
C GLU A 162 -9.88 -6.26 -8.87
N LYS A 163 -10.29 -6.26 -7.60
CA LYS A 163 -9.51 -5.65 -6.51
C LYS A 163 -8.17 -6.35 -6.30
N GLU A 164 -8.14 -7.68 -6.28
CA GLU A 164 -6.90 -8.44 -6.13
C GLU A 164 -5.96 -8.24 -7.31
N GLU A 165 -6.48 -8.19 -8.53
CA GLU A 165 -5.71 -7.89 -9.75
C GLU A 165 -5.15 -6.47 -9.71
N ALA A 166 -5.97 -5.47 -9.38
CA ALA A 166 -5.52 -4.09 -9.24
C ALA A 166 -4.46 -3.95 -8.14
N LEU A 167 -4.60 -4.67 -7.01
CA LEU A 167 -3.58 -4.71 -5.97
C LEU A 167 -2.30 -5.35 -6.48
N LYS A 168 -2.36 -6.51 -7.16
CA LYS A 168 -1.18 -7.17 -7.74
C LYS A 168 -0.44 -6.25 -8.72
N GLU A 169 -1.16 -5.55 -9.59
CA GLU A 169 -0.56 -4.59 -10.52
C GLU A 169 0.08 -3.40 -9.80
N ALA A 170 -0.58 -2.86 -8.77
CA ALA A 170 -0.04 -1.77 -7.97
C ALA A 170 1.24 -2.20 -7.23
N TRP A 171 1.24 -3.41 -6.66
CA TRP A 171 2.42 -4.01 -6.03
C TRP A 171 3.55 -4.22 -7.03
N ALA A 172 3.27 -4.77 -8.21
CA ALA A 172 4.28 -4.96 -9.25
C ALA A 172 4.91 -3.62 -9.69
N LYS A 173 4.09 -2.58 -9.89
CA LYS A 173 4.58 -1.23 -10.22
C LYS A 173 5.42 -0.64 -9.08
N ALA A 174 4.98 -0.80 -7.84
CA ALA A 174 5.74 -0.34 -6.67
C ALA A 174 7.09 -1.07 -6.52
N GLU A 175 7.13 -2.37 -6.79
CA GLU A 175 8.36 -3.17 -6.77
C GLU A 175 9.35 -2.69 -7.85
N VAL A 176 8.86 -2.40 -9.05
CA VAL A 176 9.67 -1.83 -10.14
C VAL A 176 10.26 -0.48 -9.73
N ILE A 177 9.43 0.45 -9.26
CA ILE A 177 9.89 1.79 -8.82
C ILE A 177 10.91 1.67 -7.69
N LYS A 178 10.69 0.77 -6.73
CA LYS A 178 11.62 0.51 -5.63
C LYS A 178 12.96 -0.02 -6.16
N ASN A 179 12.95 -0.96 -7.10
CA ASN A 179 14.16 -1.54 -7.68
C ASN A 179 14.93 -0.51 -8.51
N GLU A 180 14.23 0.33 -9.28
CA GLU A 180 14.82 1.45 -10.02
C GLU A 180 15.48 2.45 -9.06
N ALA A 181 14.79 2.87 -8.00
CA ALA A 181 15.35 3.77 -6.98
C ALA A 181 16.58 3.17 -6.27
N ILE A 182 16.57 1.87 -5.97
CA ILE A 182 17.74 1.17 -5.42
C ILE A 182 18.89 1.16 -6.42
N ALA A 183 18.63 0.88 -7.70
CA ALA A 183 19.65 0.87 -8.75
C ALA A 183 20.28 2.25 -8.95
N GLU A 184 19.48 3.31 -8.98
CA GLU A 184 19.96 4.69 -9.04
C GLU A 184 20.81 5.05 -7.82
N ALA A 185 20.35 4.74 -6.60
CA ALA A 185 21.10 4.98 -5.38
C ALA A 185 22.45 4.22 -5.37
N LEU A 186 22.48 2.98 -5.86
CA LEU A 186 23.70 2.19 -5.98
C LEU A 186 24.67 2.79 -7.00
N GLU A 187 24.18 3.28 -8.14
CA GLU A 187 25.03 3.94 -9.15
C GLU A 187 25.59 5.27 -8.65
N GLU A 188 24.80 6.06 -7.93
CA GLU A 188 25.30 7.29 -7.28
C GLU A 188 26.38 6.99 -6.24
N GLN A 189 26.17 5.97 -5.39
CA GLN A 189 27.16 5.53 -4.42
C GLN A 189 28.43 5.03 -5.10
N ARG A 190 28.32 4.24 -6.18
CA ARG A 190 29.46 3.80 -6.98
C ARG A 190 30.25 4.96 -7.58
N LYS A 191 29.57 6.01 -8.07
CA LYS A 191 30.23 7.22 -8.57
C LYS A 191 30.99 7.95 -7.47
N LYS A 192 30.37 8.11 -6.28
CA LYS A 192 31.03 8.71 -5.12
C LYS A 192 32.28 7.93 -4.68
N LEU A 193 32.17 6.61 -4.54
CA LEU A 193 33.29 5.75 -4.19
C LEU A 193 34.41 5.78 -5.23
N ARG A 194 34.09 5.84 -6.52
CA ARG A 194 35.10 6.00 -7.59
C ARG A 194 35.80 7.35 -7.50
N ALA A 195 35.07 8.42 -7.21
CA ALA A 195 35.64 9.76 -7.05
C ALA A 195 36.54 9.84 -5.80
N GLU A 196 36.09 9.29 -4.67
CA GLU A 196 36.87 9.17 -3.44
C GLU A 196 38.14 8.35 -3.67
N ALA A 197 38.03 7.18 -4.31
CA ALA A 197 39.19 6.35 -4.64
C ALA A 197 40.16 7.04 -5.62
N ALA A 198 39.67 7.85 -6.56
CA ALA A 198 40.52 8.64 -7.44
C ALA A 198 41.30 9.71 -6.65
N LEU A 199 40.62 10.45 -5.78
CA LEU A 199 41.25 11.43 -4.89
C LEU A 199 42.28 10.78 -3.97
N GLU A 200 41.97 9.64 -3.36
CA GLU A 200 42.91 8.91 -2.52
C GLU A 200 44.15 8.43 -3.29
N ARG A 201 43.97 7.96 -4.54
CA ARG A 201 45.09 7.59 -5.42
C ARG A 201 45.96 8.79 -5.75
N GLU A 202 45.36 9.93 -6.11
CA GLU A 202 46.10 11.16 -6.39
C GLU A 202 46.88 11.64 -5.17
N GLN A 203 46.26 11.63 -3.99
CA GLN A 203 46.93 11.96 -2.74
C GLN A 203 48.08 11.00 -2.42
N ALA A 204 47.89 9.70 -2.63
CA ALA A 204 48.94 8.70 -2.43
C ALA A 204 50.11 8.90 -3.39
N VAL A 205 49.84 9.17 -4.67
CA VAL A 205 50.85 9.48 -5.68
C VAL A 205 51.60 10.76 -5.32
N ALA A 206 50.89 11.83 -4.90
CA ALA A 206 51.50 13.07 -4.49
C ALA A 206 52.43 12.87 -3.28
N LYS A 207 52.00 12.13 -2.25
CA LYS A 207 52.83 11.78 -1.08
C LYS A 207 54.05 10.92 -1.48
N ALA A 208 53.87 9.97 -2.39
CA ALA A 208 54.98 9.16 -2.88
C ALA A 208 55.99 10.01 -3.65
N LEU A 209 55.53 10.95 -4.48
CA LEU A 209 56.37 11.87 -5.24
C LEU A 209 57.14 12.84 -4.33
N THR A 210 56.53 13.37 -3.28
CA THR A 210 57.24 14.26 -2.34
C THR A 210 58.34 13.52 -1.60
N ILE A 211 58.07 12.30 -1.11
CA ILE A 211 59.08 11.44 -0.47
C ILE A 211 60.19 11.08 -1.46
N ALA A 212 59.84 10.73 -2.70
CA ALA A 212 60.82 10.39 -3.74
C ALA A 212 61.72 11.58 -4.10
N ARG A 213 61.14 12.77 -4.27
CA ARG A 213 61.90 14.01 -4.53
C ARG A 213 62.84 14.35 -3.38
N HIS A 214 62.38 14.25 -2.14
CA HIS A 214 63.22 14.52 -0.98
C HIS A 214 64.38 13.52 -0.87
N LYS A 215 64.12 12.21 -1.03
CA LYS A 215 65.17 11.19 -1.05
C LYS A 215 66.16 11.39 -2.20
N HIS A 216 65.67 11.83 -3.36
CA HIS A 216 66.53 12.14 -4.50
C HIS A 216 67.43 13.36 -4.23
N ALA A 217 66.88 14.42 -3.61
CA ALA A 217 67.66 15.59 -3.21
C ALA A 217 68.79 15.22 -2.25
N ILE A 218 68.51 14.44 -1.20
CA ILE A 218 69.55 13.95 -0.26
C ILE A 218 70.63 13.16 -1.01
N LYS A 219 70.24 12.25 -1.92
CA LYS A 219 71.21 11.47 -2.71
C LYS A 219 72.04 12.34 -3.64
N LEU A 220 71.45 13.37 -4.22
CA LEU A 220 72.18 14.35 -5.05
C LEU A 220 73.18 15.12 -4.22
N ASP A 221 72.78 15.63 -3.05
CA ASP A 221 73.67 16.37 -2.15
C ASP A 221 74.82 15.49 -1.68
N GLU A 222 74.55 14.22 -1.30
CA GLU A 222 75.59 13.25 -0.98
C GLU A 222 76.54 13.00 -2.16
N ALA A 223 76.02 12.89 -3.39
CA ALA A 223 76.84 12.70 -4.58
C ALA A 223 77.71 13.94 -4.86
N VAL A 224 77.14 15.14 -4.76
CA VAL A 224 77.87 16.41 -4.91
C VAL A 224 79.00 16.49 -3.87
N GLU A 225 78.71 16.24 -2.59
CA GLU A 225 79.72 16.27 -1.54
C GLU A 225 80.83 15.22 -1.72
N ARG A 226 80.48 14.01 -2.19
CA ARG A 226 81.49 13.00 -2.57
C ARG A 226 82.39 13.53 -3.71
N THR A 227 81.79 14.05 -4.78
CA THR A 227 82.56 14.57 -5.91
C THR A 227 83.42 15.77 -5.54
N LYS A 228 82.96 16.68 -4.67
CA LYS A 228 83.77 17.79 -4.14
C LYS A 228 85.00 17.27 -3.41
N ARG A 229 84.82 16.32 -2.49
CA ARG A 229 85.94 15.71 -1.74
C ARG A 229 86.93 15.03 -2.66
N GLU A 230 86.45 14.32 -3.68
CA GLU A 230 87.31 13.68 -4.68
C GLU A 230 88.09 14.73 -5.50
N CYS A 231 87.44 15.81 -5.92
CA CYS A 231 88.08 16.93 -6.62
C CYS A 231 89.13 17.64 -5.75
N GLU A 232 88.81 17.95 -4.50
CA GLU A 232 89.74 18.56 -3.53
C GLU A 232 90.93 17.63 -3.27
N HIS A 233 90.68 16.34 -3.08
CA HIS A 233 91.74 15.36 -2.90
C HIS A 233 92.66 15.32 -4.13
N ASN A 234 92.09 15.18 -5.33
CA ASN A 234 92.85 15.17 -6.56
C ASN A 234 93.61 16.48 -6.80
N ALA A 235 93.01 17.63 -6.47
CA ALA A 235 93.66 18.92 -6.54
C ALA A 235 94.84 19.01 -5.56
N SER A 236 94.68 18.53 -4.32
CA SER A 236 95.74 18.51 -3.32
C SER A 236 96.92 17.62 -3.73
N VAL A 237 96.64 16.45 -4.31
CA VAL A 237 97.66 15.52 -4.81
C VAL A 237 98.43 16.15 -5.97
N ARG A 238 97.72 16.78 -6.93
CA ARG A 238 98.34 17.49 -8.04
C ARG A 238 99.15 18.70 -7.56
N ALA A 239 98.63 19.48 -6.61
CA ALA A 239 99.34 20.61 -6.02
C ALA A 239 100.63 20.16 -5.32
N ALA A 240 100.58 19.07 -4.56
CA ALA A 240 101.76 18.49 -3.90
C ALA A 240 102.79 17.97 -4.92
N ALA A 241 102.34 17.34 -6.02
CA ALA A 241 103.22 16.91 -7.11
C ALA A 241 103.89 18.11 -7.79
N MET A 242 103.13 19.16 -8.09
CA MET A 242 103.65 20.41 -8.68
C MET A 242 104.61 21.12 -7.72
N ALA A 243 104.32 21.16 -6.42
CA ALA A 243 105.22 21.74 -5.42
C ALA A 243 106.58 21.03 -5.39
N LYS A 244 106.61 19.70 -5.55
CA LYS A 244 107.88 18.96 -5.67
C LYS A 244 108.66 19.34 -6.94
N VAL A 245 107.96 19.49 -8.07
CA VAL A 245 108.58 19.94 -9.33
C VAL A 245 109.16 21.34 -9.17
N TYR A 246 108.37 22.29 -8.66
CA TYR A 246 108.82 23.65 -8.41
C TYR A 246 109.98 23.72 -7.43
N GLN A 247 109.96 22.92 -6.35
CA GLN A 247 111.09 22.85 -5.43
C GLN A 247 112.36 22.36 -6.13
N SER A 248 112.25 21.35 -7.00
CA SER A 248 113.41 20.88 -7.78
C SER A 248 113.95 21.93 -8.75
N GLU A 249 113.08 22.75 -9.34
CA GLU A 249 113.46 23.85 -10.22
C GLU A 249 114.09 25.02 -9.45
N ILE A 250 113.54 25.35 -8.28
CA ILE A 250 114.10 26.33 -7.36
C ILE A 250 115.52 25.91 -6.98
N ASN A 251 115.71 24.66 -6.52
CA ASN A 251 117.02 24.16 -6.15
C ASN A 251 118.03 24.23 -7.32
N LYS A 252 117.60 23.91 -8.56
CA LYS A 252 118.46 24.04 -9.75
C LYS A 252 118.85 25.50 -10.03
N ARG A 253 117.91 26.43 -9.87
CA ARG A 253 118.17 27.87 -10.03
C ARG A 253 119.08 28.40 -8.94
N GLU A 254 118.87 27.98 -7.69
CA GLU A 254 119.73 28.32 -6.55
C GLU A 254 121.16 27.80 -6.76
N GLN A 255 121.32 26.55 -7.22
CA GLN A 255 122.63 26.02 -7.61
C GLN A 255 123.27 26.89 -8.69
N ARG A 256 122.53 27.24 -9.75
CA ARG A 256 123.06 28.10 -10.82
C ARG A 256 123.44 29.50 -10.31
N ILE A 257 122.68 30.07 -9.38
CA ILE A 257 123.02 31.34 -8.73
C ILE A 257 124.30 31.19 -7.92
N SER A 258 124.45 30.11 -7.15
CA SER A 258 125.67 29.83 -6.39
C SER A 258 126.89 29.69 -7.31
N ASP A 259 126.78 28.91 -8.39
CA ASP A 259 127.86 28.75 -9.36
C ASP A 259 128.28 30.11 -9.96
N LEU A 260 127.29 30.95 -10.33
CA LEU A 260 127.55 32.29 -10.86
C LEU A 260 128.19 33.22 -9.81
N GLN A 261 127.84 33.08 -8.52
CA GLN A 261 128.46 33.82 -7.43
C GLN A 261 129.91 33.38 -7.22
N ASP A 262 130.20 32.08 -7.30
CA ASP A 262 131.56 31.52 -7.21
C ASP A 262 132.42 31.95 -8.40
N ASP A 263 131.87 31.88 -9.62
CA ASP A 263 132.51 32.39 -10.84
C ASP A 263 132.82 33.89 -10.71
N LEU A 264 131.86 34.68 -10.24
CA LEU A 264 132.04 36.12 -10.02
C LEU A 264 133.11 36.38 -8.95
N ALA A 265 133.14 35.60 -7.87
CA ALA A 265 134.17 35.70 -6.84
C ALA A 265 135.56 35.31 -7.37
N ALA A 266 135.64 34.29 -8.21
CA ALA A 266 136.88 33.87 -8.87
C ALA A 266 137.39 34.94 -9.84
N GLU A 267 136.53 35.51 -10.68
CA GLU A 267 136.86 36.64 -11.55
C GLU A 267 137.27 37.88 -10.75
N HIS A 268 136.61 38.15 -9.62
CA HIS A 268 137.04 39.22 -8.71
C HIS A 268 138.43 38.96 -8.12
N ARG A 269 138.76 37.73 -7.74
CA ARG A 269 140.11 37.36 -7.27
C ARG A 269 141.15 37.52 -8.38
N ARG A 270 140.86 37.02 -9.59
CA ARG A 270 141.73 37.21 -10.78
C ARG A 270 141.96 38.69 -11.05
N LYS A 271 140.91 39.50 -10.99
CA LYS A 271 141.01 40.96 -11.12
C LYS A 271 141.93 41.55 -10.05
N LEU A 272 141.79 41.15 -8.79
CA LEU A 272 142.64 41.64 -7.70
C LEU A 272 144.11 41.21 -7.88
N ASP A 273 144.36 39.98 -8.34
CA ASP A 273 145.71 39.48 -8.64
C ASP A 273 146.34 40.27 -9.79
N VAL A 274 145.60 40.49 -10.89
CA VAL A 274 146.05 41.33 -12.02
C VAL A 274 146.28 42.78 -11.58
N GLU A 275 145.41 43.34 -10.73
CA GLU A 275 145.61 44.68 -10.17
C GLU A 275 146.85 44.75 -9.28
N LYS A 276 147.17 43.67 -8.56
CA LYS A 276 148.38 43.56 -7.74
C LYS A 276 149.63 43.46 -8.63
N ASP A 277 149.64 42.56 -9.62
CA ASP A 277 150.73 42.43 -10.59
C ASP A 277 150.95 43.75 -11.34
N PHE A 278 149.88 44.46 -11.70
CA PHE A 278 149.96 45.78 -12.32
C PHE A 278 150.59 46.81 -11.39
N LYS A 279 150.26 46.81 -10.08
CA LYS A 279 150.91 47.68 -9.10
C LYS A 279 152.39 47.32 -8.89
N GLU A 280 152.74 46.04 -8.87
CA GLU A 280 154.14 45.60 -8.79
C GLU A 280 154.93 46.07 -10.02
N LEU A 281 154.37 45.90 -11.23
CA LEU A 281 154.95 46.43 -12.46
C LEU A 281 155.11 47.95 -12.43
N GLN A 282 154.14 48.69 -11.86
CA GLN A 282 154.28 50.14 -11.66
C GLN A 282 155.44 50.50 -10.72
N VAL A 283 155.63 49.75 -9.63
CA VAL A 283 156.74 49.96 -8.69
C VAL A 283 158.08 49.62 -9.35
N ASP A 284 158.17 48.50 -10.07
CA ASP A 284 159.40 48.12 -10.78
C ASP A 284 159.73 49.09 -11.91
N TYR A 285 158.72 49.58 -12.63
CA TYR A 285 158.88 50.67 -13.59
C TYR A 285 159.38 51.95 -12.91
N MET A 286 158.91 52.25 -11.70
CA MET A 286 159.42 53.39 -10.94
C MET A 286 160.88 53.20 -10.51
N ARG A 287 161.26 52.00 -10.06
CA ARG A 287 162.67 51.64 -9.79
C ARG A 287 163.54 51.75 -11.04
N PHE A 288 163.04 51.31 -12.20
CA PHE A 288 163.73 51.45 -13.48
C PHE A 288 163.94 52.92 -13.85
N LEU A 289 162.93 53.78 -13.65
CA LEU A 289 163.06 55.22 -13.87
C LEU A 289 164.10 55.85 -12.93
N ASP A 290 164.12 55.45 -11.66
CA ASP A 290 165.11 55.91 -10.68
C ASP A 290 166.55 55.46 -11.04
N LEU A 291 166.72 54.27 -11.62
CA LEU A 291 168.01 53.73 -12.08
C LEU A 291 168.52 54.35 -13.38
N THR A 292 167.64 54.91 -14.20
CA THR A 292 167.95 55.46 -15.53
C THR A 292 167.92 56.98 -15.58
N ASP A 293 167.92 57.64 -14.41
CA ASP A 293 167.78 59.10 -14.26
C ASP A 293 166.62 59.68 -15.11
N GLY A 294 165.56 58.88 -15.32
CA GLY A 294 164.39 59.24 -16.12
C GLY A 294 164.62 59.34 -17.64
N GLN A 295 165.77 58.92 -18.16
CA GLN A 295 166.17 59.18 -19.55
C GLN A 295 165.47 58.27 -20.59
N TYR A 296 164.94 57.12 -20.15
CA TYR A 296 164.17 56.19 -20.97
C TYR A 296 162.82 55.89 -20.32
N HIS A 297 161.73 56.30 -20.96
CA HIS A 297 160.37 56.14 -20.43
C HIS A 297 159.47 55.52 -21.51
N SER A 298 158.57 54.62 -21.09
CA SER A 298 157.51 54.10 -21.94
C SER A 298 156.25 54.96 -21.77
N ASP A 299 155.78 55.57 -22.87
CA ASP A 299 154.59 56.45 -22.89
C ASP A 299 153.32 55.76 -22.34
N TYR A 300 153.26 54.44 -22.42
CA TYR A 300 152.11 53.66 -21.95
C TYR A 300 151.99 53.66 -20.41
N MET A 301 153.10 53.56 -19.67
CA MET A 301 153.07 53.49 -18.20
C MET A 301 153.02 54.86 -17.53
N VAL A 302 153.43 55.94 -18.22
CA VAL A 302 153.34 57.32 -17.71
C VAL A 302 151.89 57.78 -17.58
N LYS A 303 151.01 57.39 -18.52
CA LYS A 303 149.58 57.75 -18.49
C LYS A 303 148.83 57.17 -17.27
N TYR A 304 149.30 56.06 -16.71
CA TYR A 304 148.66 55.38 -15.57
C TYR A 304 149.33 55.65 -14.21
N ARG A 305 150.30 56.57 -14.14
CA ARG A 305 150.99 56.99 -12.90
C ARG A 305 150.05 57.38 -11.75
N TRP A 306 148.79 57.73 -12.05
CA TRP A 306 147.78 58.15 -11.09
C TRP A 306 146.58 57.19 -10.92
N HIS A 307 146.55 56.05 -11.62
CA HIS A 307 145.40 55.13 -11.61
C HIS A 307 145.49 53.96 -10.60
N GLY A 308 146.38 54.07 -9.61
CA GLY A 308 146.47 53.17 -8.45
C GLY A 308 145.84 53.70 -7.15
N ARG A 309 145.32 54.93 -7.13
CA ARG A 309 144.47 55.41 -6.02
C ARG A 309 143.11 54.74 -6.16
N MET A 310 142.67 54.06 -5.10
CA MET A 310 141.32 53.52 -4.95
C MET A 310 140.29 54.51 -5.50
N ALA A 311 139.51 54.10 -6.51
CA ALA A 311 138.37 54.84 -7.03
C ALA A 311 137.18 54.83 -6.04
N GLY A 312 137.44 55.25 -4.79
CA GLY A 312 136.48 55.23 -3.69
C GLY A 312 136.69 56.30 -2.62
N GLN A 313 137.67 57.19 -2.77
CA GLN A 313 137.88 58.35 -1.89
C GLN A 313 138.25 59.60 -2.71
N ALA A 314 137.35 59.97 -3.62
CA ALA A 314 137.24 61.33 -4.10
C ALA A 314 135.74 61.58 -4.35
N ASP A 315 135.19 62.51 -3.59
CA ASP A 315 133.92 63.19 -3.80
C ASP A 315 132.65 62.33 -3.86
N SER A 316 132.18 62.02 -2.65
CA SER A 316 130.76 62.12 -2.31
C SER A 316 130.26 63.54 -2.61
N ARG A 317 129.94 63.85 -3.86
CA ARG A 317 129.06 64.96 -4.27
C ARG A 317 128.90 64.92 -5.79
N ILE A 318 127.62 64.80 -6.20
CA ILE A 318 127.02 65.13 -7.50
C ILE A 318 126.55 63.92 -8.33
N GLN A 319 125.20 63.86 -8.47
CA GLN A 319 124.38 63.17 -9.47
C GLN A 319 124.33 61.64 -9.43
N THR A 320 123.17 61.02 -9.22
CA THR A 320 121.98 61.20 -10.07
C THR A 320 120.64 61.26 -9.31
N ASP A 321 119.92 62.36 -9.54
CA ASP A 321 118.48 62.32 -9.75
C ASP A 321 118.16 61.30 -10.86
N ASN A 322 117.20 60.39 -10.60
CA ASN A 322 116.21 59.84 -11.54
C ASN A 322 115.70 58.46 -11.07
N LEU A 323 114.88 58.44 -10.03
CA LEU A 323 113.88 57.39 -9.85
C LEU A 323 112.53 58.06 -9.61
N ASN A 324 112.03 58.67 -10.68
CA ASN A 324 110.62 58.97 -10.77
C ASN A 324 110.09 58.37 -12.07
N LYS A 325 109.04 57.56 -11.91
CA LYS A 325 108.01 57.16 -12.89
C LYS A 325 108.13 55.78 -13.55
N ARG A 326 106.97 55.10 -13.52
CA ARG A 326 106.51 53.86 -14.20
C ARG A 326 106.70 52.60 -13.32
N ASN A 327 105.68 51.97 -12.70
CA ASN A 327 104.25 51.83 -13.02
C ASN A 327 103.48 51.75 -11.68
N ALA A 328 102.39 52.50 -11.44
CA ALA A 328 101.08 52.42 -12.09
C ALA A 328 100.47 51.00 -12.00
N SER A 329 99.59 50.84 -11.00
CA SER A 329 98.29 50.16 -11.08
C SER A 329 98.23 48.80 -11.78
N THR A 330 98.03 47.74 -11.00
CA THR A 330 96.93 46.80 -11.28
C THR A 330 96.52 46.17 -9.94
N GLU A 331 95.27 46.41 -9.55
CA GLU A 331 94.59 45.71 -8.46
C GLU A 331 94.64 44.19 -8.70
N PRO A 332 94.74 43.33 -7.66
CA PRO A 332 94.32 41.96 -7.81
C PRO A 332 92.80 41.94 -7.83
N GLY A 333 92.24 42.00 -9.04
CA GLY A 333 90.86 41.62 -9.28
C GLY A 333 90.67 40.14 -8.90
N ASP A 334 89.62 39.90 -8.13
CA ASP A 334 89.03 38.58 -7.93
C ASP A 334 88.86 37.84 -9.26
N PRO A 335 89.20 36.55 -9.30
CA PRO A 335 88.52 35.61 -10.16
C PRO A 335 87.58 34.77 -9.30
N LEU A 336 86.33 35.23 -9.23
CA LEU A 336 85.19 34.32 -9.27
C LEU A 336 85.33 33.46 -10.52
N HIS A 337 85.92 32.27 -10.37
CA HIS A 337 85.69 31.18 -11.30
C HIS A 337 84.59 30.29 -10.76
N VAL A 338 83.40 30.61 -11.25
CA VAL A 338 82.31 29.67 -11.48
C VAL A 338 82.88 28.44 -12.18
N PHE A 339 82.85 27.30 -11.49
CA PHE A 339 82.36 26.02 -12.00
C PHE A 339 81.74 25.24 -10.85
#